data_AF-A0AAX3YT11-F1
#
_entry.id   AF-A0AAX3YT11-F1
#
_cell.length_a   1.000
_cell.length_b   1.000
_cell.length_c   1.000
_cell.angle_alpha   90.00
_cell.angle_beta   90.00
_cell.angle_gamma   90.00
#
_symmetry.space_group_name_H-M   'P 1'
#
loop_
_entity.id
_entity.type
_entity.pdbx_description
1 polymer ?
#
loop_
_entity_poly.entity_id
_entity_poly.type
_entity_poly.pdbx_seq_one_letter_code
_entity_poly.pdbx_strand_id
1 'polypeptide(L)'
;MSAATDRQWAVRDAVLRWLLAKTTEGYRSPILDADAIGAEVGWVASALTHDEVSDASMFLFKENYLTGVPVMGIGIPRPMLTVAGRRVAKSGKPLRSKVDAHQAKVRQRLTAPLA
;
A
#
# COMPACT_ATOMS: atom_id res chain seq x y z
N MET A 1 -14.47 9.75 -5.81
CA MET A 1 -13.12 9.53 -5.27
C MET A 1 -12.13 10.10 -6.28
N SER A 2 -11.39 11.15 -5.90
CA SER A 2 -10.35 11.74 -6.75
C SER A 2 -9.27 10.71 -7.06
N ALA A 3 -8.75 10.71 -8.28
CA ALA A 3 -7.65 9.83 -8.65
C ALA A 3 -6.45 10.11 -7.72
N ALA A 4 -5.85 9.05 -7.17
CA ALA A 4 -4.66 9.22 -6.34
C ALA A 4 -3.51 9.76 -7.18
N THR A 5 -2.76 10.72 -6.64
CA THR A 5 -1.60 11.32 -7.31
C THR A 5 -0.46 10.32 -7.47
N ASP A 6 0.48 10.59 -8.38
CA ASP A 6 1.67 9.75 -8.57
C ASP A 6 2.45 9.57 -7.27
N ARG A 7 2.53 10.64 -6.46
CA ARG A 7 3.13 10.62 -5.13
C ARG A 7 2.42 9.64 -4.21
N GLN A 8 1.10 9.69 -4.11
CA GLN A 8 0.32 8.77 -3.27
C GLN A 8 0.52 7.30 -3.68
N TRP A 9 0.63 7.02 -4.98
CA TRP A 9 0.97 5.66 -5.44
C TRP A 9 2.37 5.23 -5.04
N ALA A 10 3.36 6.11 -5.20
CA ALA A 10 4.73 5.84 -4.79
C ALA A 10 4.85 5.60 -3.26
N VAL A 11 4.11 6.35 -2.44
CA VAL A 11 4.05 6.15 -0.98
C VAL A 11 3.50 4.77 -0.65
N ARG A 12 2.42 4.32 -1.32
CA ARG A 12 1.84 2.98 -1.11
C ARG A 12 2.84 1.86 -1.46
N ASP A 13 3.56 2.03 -2.57
CA ASP A 13 4.60 1.07 -2.97
C ASP A 13 5.77 1.06 -1.96
N ALA A 14 6.17 2.22 -1.44
CA ALA A 14 7.20 2.33 -0.41
C ALA A 14 6.79 1.61 0.88
N VAL A 15 5.57 1.85 1.37
CA VAL A 15 5.02 1.17 2.56
C VAL A 15 5.00 -0.35 2.37
N LEU A 16 4.59 -0.86 1.20
CA LEU A 16 4.59 -2.29 0.91
C LEU A 16 6.00 -2.90 0.90
N ARG A 17 6.97 -2.20 0.31
CA ARG A 17 8.37 -2.66 0.28
C ARG A 17 8.98 -2.69 1.68
N TRP A 18 8.78 -1.63 2.46
CA TRP A 18 9.25 -1.55 3.84
C TRP A 18 8.64 -2.67 4.70
N LEU A 19 7.32 -2.88 4.61
CA LEU A 19 6.68 -3.97 5.36
C LEU A 19 7.19 -5.35 4.96
N LEU A 20 7.50 -5.55 3.67
CA LEU A 20 8.08 -6.81 3.21
C LEU A 20 9.48 -7.02 3.78
N ALA A 21 10.33 -5.98 3.80
CA ALA A 21 11.65 -6.02 4.40
C ALA A 21 11.57 -6.39 5.89
N LYS A 22 10.76 -5.66 6.67
CA LYS A 22 10.55 -5.92 8.11
C LYS A 22 9.99 -7.31 8.38
N THR A 23 9.05 -7.78 7.55
CA THR A 23 8.53 -9.14 7.71
C THR A 23 9.58 -10.22 7.36
N THR A 24 10.52 -9.91 6.46
CA THR A 24 11.62 -10.82 6.09
C THR A 24 12.69 -10.87 7.18
N GLU A 25 12.91 -9.75 7.87
CA GLU A 25 13.73 -9.64 9.10
C GLU A 25 13.08 -10.33 10.32
N GLY A 26 11.82 -10.78 10.22
CA GLY A 26 11.09 -11.46 11.29
C GLY A 26 10.17 -10.56 12.11
N TYR A 27 10.13 -9.24 11.84
CA TYR A 27 9.20 -8.31 12.46
C TYR A 27 7.80 -8.46 11.85
N ARG A 28 6.91 -9.16 12.56
CA ARG A 28 5.53 -9.43 12.09
C ARG A 28 4.58 -8.25 12.24
N SER A 29 4.89 -7.31 13.14
CA SER A 29 4.02 -6.16 13.48
C SER A 29 4.86 -4.90 13.71
N PRO A 30 5.54 -4.39 12.67
CA PRO A 30 6.37 -3.19 12.80
C PRO A 30 5.50 -1.94 12.95
N ILE A 31 6.04 -0.89 13.58
CA ILE A 31 5.34 0.38 13.78
C ILE A 31 5.54 1.27 12.55
N LEU A 32 4.47 1.75 11.93
CA LEU A 32 4.57 2.66 10.78
C LEU A 32 5.29 3.95 11.19
N ASP A 33 6.44 4.17 10.57
CA ASP A 33 7.29 5.34 10.79
C ASP A 33 7.74 5.86 9.42
N ALA A 34 7.38 7.10 9.11
CA ALA A 34 7.63 7.71 7.81
C ALA A 34 9.13 7.89 7.52
N ASP A 35 9.91 8.21 8.55
CA ASP A 35 11.36 8.37 8.44
C ASP A 35 12.03 7.01 8.24
N ALA A 36 11.60 6.00 9.00
CA ALA A 36 12.11 4.64 8.86
C ALA A 36 11.75 4.04 7.48
N ILE A 37 10.55 4.29 6.98
CA ILE A 37 10.13 3.87 5.63
C ILE A 37 11.00 4.56 4.59
N GLY A 38 11.18 5.88 4.71
CA GLY A 38 11.98 6.67 3.78
C GLY A 38 13.43 6.20 3.71
N ALA A 39 14.04 5.97 4.87
CA ALA A 39 15.43 5.50 4.97
C ALA A 39 15.62 4.10 4.35
N GLU A 40 14.73 3.15 4.68
CA GLU A 40 14.84 1.76 4.20
C GLU A 40 14.64 1.63 2.69
N VAL A 41 13.66 2.37 2.13
CA VAL A 41 13.34 2.27 0.69
C VAL A 41 14.18 3.21 -0.17
N GLY A 42 15.11 3.96 0.44
CA GLY A 42 15.94 4.95 -0.24
C GLY A 42 15.10 6.05 -0.89
N TRP A 43 14.12 6.59 -0.17
CA TRP A 43 13.21 7.62 -0.67
C TRP A 43 13.98 8.94 -0.95
N VAL A 44 14.04 9.33 -2.22
CA VAL A 44 14.82 10.51 -2.67
C VAL A 44 13.95 11.77 -2.85
N ALA A 45 12.63 11.61 -2.90
CA ALA A 45 11.70 12.73 -3.04
C ALA A 45 11.52 13.48 -1.70
N SER A 46 10.67 14.52 -1.69
CA SER A 46 10.33 15.23 -0.46
C SER A 46 9.90 14.25 0.64
N ALA A 47 10.36 14.52 1.87
CA ALA A 47 10.16 13.68 3.05
C ALA A 47 8.73 13.15 3.14
N LEU A 48 8.59 11.88 3.52
CA LEU A 48 7.30 11.25 3.72
C LEU A 48 6.65 11.86 4.97
N THR A 49 5.38 12.23 4.88
CA THR A 49 4.64 12.68 6.06
C THR A 49 3.92 11.51 6.73
N HIS A 50 3.62 11.66 8.02
CA HIS A 50 2.82 10.69 8.76
C HIS A 50 1.44 10.49 8.12
N ASP A 51 0.80 11.58 7.67
CA ASP A 51 -0.50 11.55 7.00
C ASP A 51 -0.46 10.75 5.70
N GLU A 52 0.58 10.93 4.88
CA GLU A 52 0.75 10.19 3.64
C GLU A 52 0.90 8.68 3.89
N VAL A 53 1.67 8.30 4.91
CA VAL A 53 1.87 6.90 5.32
C VAL A 53 0.59 6.31 5.91
N SER A 54 -0.11 7.08 6.73
CA SER A 54 -1.40 6.72 7.33
C SER A 54 -2.45 6.47 6.25
N ASP A 55 -2.63 7.40 5.31
CA ASP A 55 -3.54 7.28 4.18
C ASP A 55 -3.18 6.09 3.28
N ALA A 56 -1.89 5.89 3.01
CA ALA A 56 -1.41 4.74 2.26
C ALA A 56 -1.74 3.42 2.97
N SER A 57 -1.51 3.33 4.28
CA SER A 57 -1.83 2.14 5.08
C SER A 57 -3.34 1.85 5.07
N MET A 58 -4.16 2.90 5.15
CA MET A 58 -5.61 2.75 5.11
C MET A 58 -6.12 2.29 3.75
N PHE A 59 -5.53 2.78 2.66
CA PHE A 59 -5.83 2.29 1.32
C PHE A 59 -5.47 0.81 1.19
N LEU A 60 -4.26 0.43 1.60
CA LEU A 60 -3.78 -0.96 1.49
C LEU A 60 -4.62 -1.93 2.34
N PHE A 61 -5.16 -1.48 3.47
CA PHE A 61 -6.10 -2.26 4.28
C PHE A 61 -7.46 -2.42 3.61
N LYS A 62 -8.03 -1.36 3.05
CA LYS A 62 -9.29 -1.42 2.29
C LYS A 62 -9.18 -2.38 1.10
N GLU A 63 -8.02 -2.41 0.45
CA GLU A 63 -7.71 -3.33 -0.65
C GLU A 63 -7.26 -4.74 -0.18
N ASN A 64 -7.34 -5.03 1.12
CA ASN A 64 -7.01 -6.33 1.74
C ASN A 64 -5.54 -6.78 1.58
N TYR A 65 -4.63 -5.84 1.34
CA TYR A 65 -3.19 -6.08 1.33
C TYR A 65 -2.58 -6.06 2.74
N LEU A 66 -3.16 -5.28 3.65
CA LEU A 66 -2.79 -5.22 5.06
C LEU A 66 -3.94 -5.70 5.94
N THR A 67 -3.60 -6.24 7.10
CA THR A 67 -4.54 -6.52 8.19
C THR A 67 -4.04 -5.89 9.49
N GLY A 68 -4.95 -5.61 10.41
CA GLY A 68 -4.67 -4.91 11.66
C GLY A 68 -5.87 -4.11 12.14
N VAL A 69 -5.67 -3.34 13.21
CA VAL A 69 -6.70 -2.44 13.76
C VAL A 69 -6.44 -1.03 13.22
N PRO A 70 -7.33 -0.47 12.36
CA PRO A 70 -7.21 0.90 11.91
C PRO A 70 -7.53 1.87 13.05
N VAL A 71 -6.71 2.91 13.18
CA VAL A 71 -6.88 4.02 14.13
C VAL A 71 -7.00 5.31 13.34
N MET A 72 -8.12 6.01 13.53
CA MET A 72 -8.38 7.27 12.81
C MET A 72 -7.28 8.30 13.11
N GLY A 73 -6.72 8.91 12.06
CA GLY A 73 -5.64 9.90 12.16
C GLY A 73 -4.22 9.32 12.29
N ILE A 74 -4.08 8.01 12.58
CA ILE A 74 -2.76 7.34 12.75
C ILE A 74 -2.54 6.26 11.67
N GLY A 75 -3.63 5.72 11.11
CA GLY A 75 -3.59 4.63 10.13
C GLY A 75 -3.57 3.29 10.85
N ILE A 76 -2.79 2.32 10.37
CA ILE A 76 -2.65 1.03 11.04
C ILE A 76 -1.32 1.00 11.78
N PRO A 77 -1.28 1.26 13.09
CA PRO A 77 -0.03 1.43 13.83
C PRO A 77 0.83 0.15 13.87
N ARG A 78 0.23 -1.03 13.72
CA ARG A 78 0.94 -2.32 13.63
C ARG A 78 0.36 -3.18 12.51
N PRO A 79 0.62 -2.82 11.24
CA PRO A 79 0.04 -3.54 10.13
C PRO A 79 0.76 -4.87 9.93
N MET A 80 -0.02 -5.89 9.61
CA MET A 80 0.49 -7.19 9.17
C MET A 80 0.24 -7.34 7.68
N LEU A 81 1.24 -7.83 6.95
CA LEU A 81 1.09 -8.16 5.53
C LEU A 81 0.21 -9.41 5.37
N THR A 82 -0.87 -9.30 4.60
CA THR A 82 -1.65 -10.45 4.17
C THR A 82 -0.89 -11.26 3.12
N VAL A 83 -1.37 -12.46 2.79
CA VAL A 83 -0.81 -13.26 1.69
C VAL A 83 -0.85 -12.49 0.37
N ALA A 84 -1.94 -11.74 0.12
CA ALA A 84 -2.09 -10.91 -1.07
C ALA A 84 -1.08 -9.75 -1.08
N GLY A 85 -0.98 -9.01 0.03
CA GLY A 85 -0.02 -7.90 0.17
C GLY A 85 1.42 -8.37 -0.03
N ARG A 86 1.79 -9.52 0.55
CA ARG A 86 3.13 -10.11 0.39
C ARG A 86 3.42 -10.47 -1.07
N ARG A 87 2.45 -11.04 -1.80
CA ARG A 87 2.62 -11.35 -3.23
C ARG A 87 2.82 -10.08 -4.06
N VAL A 88 2.09 -9.00 -3.74
CA VAL A 88 2.25 -7.72 -4.43
C VAL A 88 3.62 -7.12 -4.14
N ALA A 89 4.02 -7.03 -2.88
CA ALA A 89 5.33 -6.51 -2.50
C ALA A 89 6.47 -7.31 -3.14
N LYS A 90 6.40 -8.65 -3.13
CA LYS A 90 7.40 -9.52 -3.77
C LYS A 90 7.43 -9.40 -5.29
N SER A 91 6.29 -9.06 -5.92
CA SER A 91 6.24 -8.95 -7.37
C SER A 91 7.05 -7.77 -7.91
N GLY A 92 7.40 -6.79 -7.07
CA GLY A 92 8.17 -5.60 -7.47
C GLY A 92 7.46 -4.69 -8.48
N LYS A 93 6.24 -5.05 -8.91
CA LYS A 93 5.42 -4.30 -9.87
C LYS A 93 4.70 -3.15 -9.16
N PRO A 94 4.61 -1.96 -9.78
CA PRO A 94 3.88 -0.82 -9.21
C PRO A 94 2.44 -1.20 -8.90
N LEU A 95 1.97 -0.86 -7.70
CA LEU A 95 0.60 -1.15 -7.27
C LEU A 95 -0.44 -0.52 -8.21
N ARG A 96 -0.14 0.68 -8.72
CA ARG A 96 -0.99 1.41 -9.67
C ARG A 96 -1.37 0.56 -10.88
N SER A 97 -0.40 -0.10 -11.52
CA SER A 97 -0.67 -0.91 -12.72
C SER A 97 -1.61 -2.09 -12.44
N LYS A 98 -1.61 -2.63 -11.22
CA LYS A 98 -2.54 -3.70 -10.82
C LYS A 98 -3.93 -3.15 -10.54
N VAL A 99 -4.04 -1.99 -9.88
CA VAL A 99 -5.34 -1.37 -9.58
C VAL A 99 -5.99 -0.87 -10.87
N ASP A 100 -5.23 -0.27 -11.78
CA ASP A 100 -5.73 0.16 -13.09
C ASP A 100 -6.21 -1.03 -13.92
N ALA A 101 -5.48 -2.15 -13.92
CA ALA A 101 -5.91 -3.39 -14.56
C ALA A 101 -7.15 -4.00 -13.92
N HIS A 102 -7.28 -3.91 -12.59
CA HIS A 102 -8.47 -4.36 -11.87
C HIS A 102 -9.69 -3.50 -12.23
N GLN A 103 -9.56 -2.17 -12.20
CA GLN A 103 -10.62 -1.26 -12.62
C GLN A 103 -10.99 -1.44 -14.09
N ALA A 104 -10.02 -1.65 -14.98
CA ALA A 104 -10.27 -1.92 -16.40
C ALA A 104 -11.08 -3.22 -16.59
N LYS A 105 -10.75 -4.29 -15.85
CA LYS A 105 -11.53 -5.54 -15.86
C LYS A 105 -12.93 -5.37 -15.30
N VAL A 106 -13.10 -4.60 -14.22
CA VAL A 106 -14.42 -4.31 -13.64
C VAL A 106 -15.27 -3.51 -14.62
N ARG A 107 -14.70 -2.48 -15.27
CA ARG A 107 -15.38 -1.71 -16.32
C ARG A 107 -15.79 -2.59 -17.50
N GLN A 108 -14.89 -3.45 -17.99
CA GLN A 108 -15.21 -4.39 -19.08
C GLN A 108 -16.39 -5.32 -18.73
N ARG A 109 -16.48 -5.79 -17.48
CA ARG A 109 -17.60 -6.62 -17.01
C ARG A 109 -18.92 -5.86 -16.89
N LEU A 110 -18.87 -4.56 -16.61
CA LEU A 110 -20.05 -3.70 -16.51
C LEU A 110 -20.55 -3.23 -17.88
N THR A 111 -19.69 -3.24 -18.92
CA THR A 111 -20.05 -2.93 -20.31
C THR A 111 -20.38 -4.15 -21.15
N ALA A 112 -20.29 -5.37 -20.62
CA ALA A 112 -20.77 -6.55 -21.32
C ALA A 112 -22.31 -6.53 -21.31
N PRO A 113 -22.99 -6.50 -22.48
CA PRO A 113 -24.43 -6.70 -22.50
C PRO A 113 -24.70 -8.10 -21.97
N LEU A 114 -25.70 -8.24 -21.10
CA LEU A 114 -26.35 -9.51 -20.86
C LEU A 114 -26.89 -9.98 -22.21
N ALA A 115 -26.18 -10.90 -22.84
CA ALA A 115 -26.63 -11.66 -24.01
C ALA A 115 -27.35 -12.92 -23.54
#